data_AF-A0A962NIW3-F1
#
_entry.id   AF-A0A962NIW3-F1
#
_cell.length_a   1.000
_cell.length_b   1.000
_cell.length_c   1.000
_cell.angle_alpha   90.00
_cell.angle_beta   90.00
_cell.angle_gamma   90.00
#
_symmetry.space_group_name_H-M   'P 1'
#
loop_
_entity.id
_entity.type
_entity.pdbx_description
1 polymer ?
#
loop_
_entity_poly.entity_id
_entity_poly.type
_entity_poly.pdbx_seq_one_letter_code
_entity_poly.pdbx_strand_id
1 'polypeptide(L)'
;MQNWRAGGQTRFERVRLEDGRAAVRKRRTAAPTGYFKAEAEGLHRLASVAGGLRVPQVYAQSGDQLLLEDLGRGRARPCDWETAGRALAQVHAQ
;
A
#
# COMPACT_ATOMS: atom_id res chain seq x y z
N MET A 1 20.92 -12.52 -22.60
CA MET A 1 20.48 -11.14 -22.27
C MET A 1 18.98 -11.16 -22.08
N GLN A 2 18.50 -11.08 -20.84
CA GLN A 2 17.06 -11.16 -20.55
C GLN A 2 16.41 -9.77 -20.66
N ASN A 3 15.35 -9.70 -21.47
CA ASN A 3 14.60 -8.49 -21.80
C ASN A 3 13.86 -7.94 -20.57
N TRP A 4 14.41 -6.92 -19.90
CA TRP A 4 13.78 -6.24 -18.75
C TRP A 4 12.49 -5.48 -19.09
N ARG A 5 12.10 -5.43 -20.38
CA ARG A 5 10.88 -4.78 -20.89
C ARG A 5 9.59 -5.61 -20.75
N ALA A 6 9.65 -6.84 -20.23
CA ALA A 6 8.46 -7.67 -19.99
C ALA A 6 7.74 -7.37 -18.66
N GLY A 7 8.08 -6.28 -17.97
CA GLY A 7 7.43 -5.88 -16.74
C GLY A 7 6.07 -5.22 -17.00
N GLY A 8 4.98 -5.98 -16.97
CA GLY A 8 3.62 -5.41 -17.08
C GLY A 8 3.41 -4.24 -16.11
N GLN A 9 2.86 -3.13 -16.59
CA GLN A 9 2.59 -1.97 -15.75
C GLN A 9 1.52 -2.30 -14.70
N THR A 10 1.72 -1.83 -13.47
CA THR A 10 0.68 -1.89 -12.45
C THR A 10 -0.32 -0.77 -12.69
N ARG A 11 -1.60 -1.11 -12.85
CA ARG A 11 -2.71 -0.17 -12.93
C ARG A 11 -3.31 0.04 -11.55
N PHE A 12 -3.81 1.24 -11.28
CA PHE A 12 -4.52 1.57 -10.06
C PHE A 12 -5.87 2.19 -10.41
N GLU A 13 -6.89 1.89 -9.62
CA GLU A 13 -8.19 2.55 -9.72
C GLU A 13 -8.82 2.71 -8.34
N ARG A 14 -9.64 3.75 -8.19
CA ARG A 14 -10.50 3.90 -7.02
C ARG A 14 -11.81 3.16 -7.27
N VAL A 15 -12.23 2.34 -6.32
CA VAL A 15 -13.48 1.58 -6.36
C VAL A 15 -14.29 1.84 -5.10
N ARG A 16 -15.60 1.60 -5.17
CA ARG A 16 -16.49 1.53 -4.01
C ARG A 16 -16.94 0.09 -3.84
N LEU A 17 -16.80 -0.42 -2.63
CA LEU A 17 -17.22 -1.78 -2.27
C LEU A 17 -18.74 -1.82 -2.03
N GLU A 18 -19.32 -3.02 -2.06
CA GLU A 18 -20.75 -3.23 -1.84
C GLU A 18 -21.20 -2.73 -0.45
N ASP A 19 -20.32 -2.82 0.54
CA ASP A 19 -20.53 -2.29 1.91
C ASP A 19 -20.34 -0.76 2.02
N GLY A 20 -20.12 -0.07 0.90
CA GLY A 20 -19.98 1.37 0.82
C GLY A 20 -18.56 1.90 1.07
N ARG A 21 -17.61 1.07 1.51
CA ARG A 21 -16.22 1.51 1.74
C ARG A 21 -15.54 1.94 0.44
N ALA A 22 -14.71 2.98 0.52
CA ALA A 22 -13.82 3.38 -0.56
C ALA A 22 -12.52 2.57 -0.51
N ALA A 23 -12.06 2.13 -1.69
CA ALA A 23 -10.86 1.31 -1.82
C ALA A 23 -10.04 1.72 -3.05
N VAL A 24 -8.74 1.43 -3.01
CA VAL A 24 -7.84 1.48 -4.16
C VAL A 24 -7.50 0.07 -4.58
N ARG A 25 -7.79 -0.29 -5.82
CA ARG A 25 -7.42 -1.58 -6.42
C ARG A 25 -6.18 -1.40 -7.28
N LYS A 26 -5.11 -2.14 -6.97
CA LYS A 26 -3.91 -2.28 -7.80
C LYS A 26 -3.98 -3.60 -8.56
N ARG A 27 -3.61 -3.60 -9.85
CA ARG A 27 -3.60 -4.81 -10.69
C ARG A 27 -2.43 -4.84 -11.65
N ARG A 28 -1.87 -6.02 -11.87
CA ARG A 28 -0.77 -6.24 -12.80
C ARG A 28 -0.94 -7.57 -13.53
N THR A 29 -1.15 -7.50 -14.84
CA THR A 29 -1.11 -8.69 -15.71
C THR A 29 0.29 -9.29 -15.68
N ALA A 30 0.36 -10.63 -15.60
CA ALA A 30 1.62 -11.37 -15.49
C ALA A 30 2.51 -10.87 -14.32
N ALA A 31 1.87 -10.58 -13.17
CA ALA A 31 2.60 -10.27 -11.94
C ALA A 31 3.52 -11.45 -11.58
N PRO A 32 4.80 -11.21 -11.24
CA PRO A 32 5.66 -12.23 -10.68
C PRO A 32 5.02 -12.88 -9.45
N THR A 33 5.29 -14.16 -9.21
CA THR A 33 4.81 -14.86 -8.03
C THR A 33 5.17 -14.07 -6.76
N GLY A 34 4.17 -13.81 -5.92
CA GLY A 34 4.35 -13.09 -4.67
C GLY A 34 4.43 -11.58 -4.77
N TYR A 35 4.29 -10.97 -5.97
CA TYR A 35 4.42 -9.53 -6.17
C TYR A 35 3.54 -8.70 -5.22
N PHE A 36 2.22 -8.93 -5.21
CA PHE A 36 1.31 -8.22 -4.30
C PHE A 36 1.29 -8.80 -2.88
N LYS A 37 1.69 -10.06 -2.71
CA LYS A 37 1.85 -10.67 -1.38
C LYS A 37 2.93 -9.94 -0.58
N ALA A 38 4.07 -9.65 -1.20
CA ALA A 38 5.17 -8.92 -0.56
C ALA A 38 4.72 -7.52 -0.08
N GLU A 39 3.94 -6.81 -0.89
CA GLU A 39 3.40 -5.51 -0.51
C GLU A 39 2.38 -5.62 0.64
N ALA A 40 1.45 -6.57 0.57
CA ALA A 40 0.47 -6.80 1.64
C ALA A 40 1.14 -7.13 2.97
N GLU A 41 2.13 -8.02 2.97
CA GLU A 41 2.92 -8.34 4.16
C GLU A 41 3.71 -7.13 4.69
N GLY A 42 4.28 -6.32 3.80
CA GLY A 42 4.96 -5.09 4.17
C GLY A 42 4.02 -4.12 4.88
N LEU A 43 2.81 -3.91 4.34
CA LEU A 43 1.79 -3.05 4.96
C LEU A 43 1.34 -3.60 6.31
N HIS A 44 1.14 -4.91 6.46
CA HIS A 44 0.81 -5.51 7.76
C HIS A 44 1.92 -5.30 8.80
N ARG A 45 3.19 -5.49 8.42
CA ARG A 45 4.34 -5.23 9.32
C ARG A 45 4.44 -3.76 9.72
N LEU A 46 4.25 -2.84 8.77
CA LEU A 46 4.25 -1.40 9.05
C LEU A 46 3.09 -1.01 9.97
N ALA A 47 1.91 -1.60 9.79
CA ALA A 47 0.74 -1.33 10.62
C ALA A 47 0.90 -1.82 12.07
N SER A 48 1.75 -2.82 12.33
CA SER A 48 2.00 -3.32 13.68
C SER A 48 2.97 -2.47 14.51
N VAL A 49 3.65 -1.48 13.90
CA VAL A 49 4.61 -0.64 14.61
C VAL A 49 3.89 0.35 15.52
N ALA A 50 4.06 0.20 16.83
CA ALA A 50 3.53 1.15 17.80
C ALA A 50 4.15 2.55 17.59
N GLY A 51 3.30 3.57 17.45
CA GLY A 51 3.75 4.94 17.14
C GLY A 51 4.30 5.12 15.72
N GLY A 52 4.17 4.10 14.85
CA GLY A 52 4.58 4.15 13.45
C GLY A 52 3.65 4.99 12.57
N LEU A 53 4.02 5.12 11.29
CA LEU A 53 3.22 5.82 10.29
C LEU A 53 1.92 5.07 10.01
N ARG A 54 0.83 5.83 9.82
CA ARG A 54 -0.44 5.24 9.40
C ARG A 54 -0.38 4.80 7.92
N VAL A 55 -0.36 3.49 7.69
CA VAL A 55 -0.39 2.84 6.37
C VAL A 55 -1.76 2.24 6.02
N PRO A 56 -2.19 2.22 4.73
CA PRO A 56 -3.52 1.75 4.35
C PRO A 56 -3.75 0.31 4.80
N GLN A 57 -4.97 0.01 5.27
CA GLN A 57 -5.38 -1.36 5.53
C GLN A 57 -5.44 -2.17 4.23
N VAL A 58 -5.06 -3.45 4.31
CA VAL A 58 -5.24 -4.40 3.21
C VAL A 58 -6.62 -5.03 3.35
N TYR A 59 -7.49 -4.82 2.37
CA TYR A 59 -8.81 -5.46 2.35
C TYR A 59 -8.78 -6.84 1.70
N ALA A 60 -7.99 -7.01 0.63
CA ALA A 60 -7.82 -8.30 -0.05
C ALA A 60 -6.52 -8.33 -0.87
N GLN A 61 -5.96 -9.51 -1.07
CA GLN A 61 -4.79 -9.74 -1.92
C GLN A 61 -4.97 -11.03 -2.74
N SER A 62 -4.61 -10.97 -4.02
CA SER A 62 -4.52 -12.11 -4.95
C SER A 62 -3.19 -12.07 -5.72
N GLY A 63 -2.92 -13.07 -6.55
CA GLY A 63 -1.66 -13.14 -7.30
C GLY A 63 -1.39 -11.93 -8.20
N ASP A 64 -2.44 -11.34 -8.76
CA ASP A 64 -2.40 -10.25 -9.75
C ASP A 64 -3.07 -8.96 -9.26
N GLN A 65 -3.63 -8.94 -8.04
CA GLN A 65 -4.34 -7.77 -7.50
C GLN A 65 -4.09 -7.53 -6.00
N LEU A 66 -4.22 -6.27 -5.59
CA LEU A 66 -4.22 -5.85 -4.20
C LEU A 66 -5.30 -4.78 -4.00
N LEU A 67 -6.16 -4.98 -3.01
CA LEU A 67 -7.23 -4.07 -2.65
C LEU A 67 -6.90 -3.43 -1.29
N LEU A 68 -6.78 -2.11 -1.29
CA LEU A 68 -6.36 -1.31 -0.14
C LEU A 68 -7.45 -0.32 0.25
N GLU A 69 -7.43 0.12 1.49
CA GLU A 69 -8.17 1.31 1.93
C GLU A 69 -7.80 2.55 1.08
N ASP A 70 -8.80 3.31 0.64
CA ASP A 70 -8.56 4.64 0.07
C ASP A 70 -8.42 5.67 1.20
N LEU A 71 -7.20 6.18 1.39
CA LEU A 71 -6.90 7.23 2.37
C LEU A 71 -7.48 8.61 2.00
N GLY A 72 -8.12 8.72 0.84
CA GLY A 72 -8.69 9.95 0.34
C GLY A 72 -7.63 10.93 -0.16
N ARG A 73 -7.87 12.22 0.07
CA ARG A 73 -6.95 13.30 -0.28
C ARG A 73 -6.66 14.10 0.99
N GLY A 74 -5.40 14.15 1.40
CA GLY A 74 -4.94 14.98 2.51
C GLY A 74 -4.30 16.27 2.01
N ARG A 75 -4.30 17.29 2.87
CA ARG A 75 -3.45 18.48 2.73
C ARG A 75 -2.52 18.54 3.94
N ALA A 76 -1.23 18.34 3.69
CA ALA A 76 -0.22 18.39 4.74
C ALA A 76 -0.16 19.80 5.36
N ARG A 77 -0.07 19.84 6.68
CA ARG A 77 0.26 21.01 7.50
C ARG A 77 1.74 20.92 7.91
N PRO A 78 2.39 22.03 8.26
CA PRO A 78 3.78 22.00 8.70
C PRO A 78 4.03 20.97 9.82
N CYS A 79 3.17 20.94 10.85
CA CYS A 79 3.27 20.00 11.99
C CYS A 79 3.14 18.51 11.63
N ASP A 80 2.59 18.19 10.45
CA ASP A 80 2.45 16.82 9.99
C ASP A 80 3.82 16.23 9.63
N TRP A 81 4.79 17.07 9.23
CA TRP A 81 6.12 16.61 8.84
C TRP A 81 6.95 16.18 10.05
N GLU A 82 6.96 16.92 11.16
CA GLU A 82 7.67 16.44 12.36
C GLU A 82 7.01 15.19 12.94
N THR A 83 5.68 15.10 12.84
CA THR A 83 4.93 13.91 13.25
C THR A 83 5.28 12.71 12.37
N ALA A 84 5.33 12.89 11.05
CA ALA A 84 5.73 11.87 10.10
C ALA A 84 7.18 11.42 10.31
N GLY A 85 8.09 12.36 10.60
CA GLY A 85 9.49 12.06 10.89
C GLY A 85 9.66 11.21 12.14
N ARG A 86 8.98 11.57 13.24
CA ARG A 86 8.99 10.76 14.48
C ARG A 86 8.41 9.37 14.26
N ALA A 87 7.29 9.27 13.54
CA ALA A 87 6.64 8.01 13.24
C ALA A 87 7.50 7.11 12.33
N LEU A 88 8.19 7.69 11.34
CA LEU A 88 9.14 6.97 10.50
C LEU A 88 10.35 6.46 11.30
N ALA A 89 10.84 7.25 12.26
CA ALA A 89 11.91 6.79 13.15
C ALA A 89 11.48 5.57 14.00
N GLN A 90 10.22 5.51 14.45
CA GLN A 90 9.70 4.32 15.14
C GLN A 90 9.68 3.08 14.25
N VAL A 91 9.34 3.25 12.98
CA VAL A 91 9.37 2.16 11.99
C VAL A 91 10.79 1.62 11.80
N HIS A 92 11.80 2.47 11.75
CA HIS A 92 13.20 2.04 11.60
C HIS A 92 13.81 1.45 12.87
N ALA A 93 13.16 1.58 14.03
CA ALA A 93 13.65 1.05 15.30
C ALA A 93 13.16 -0.37 15.62
N GLN A 94 12.40 -1.00 14.71
CA GLN A 94 11.89 -2.37 14.83
C GLN A 94 12.90 -3.43 14.39
#